data_AF-A0A953TSQ9-F1
#
_entry.id   AF-A0A953TSQ9-F1
#
_cell.length_a   1.000
_cell.length_b   1.000
_cell.length_c   1.000
_cell.angle_alpha   90.00
_cell.angle_beta   90.00
_cell.angle_gamma   90.00
#
_symmetry.space_group_name_H-M   'P 1'
#
loop_
_entity.id
_entity.type
_entity.pdbx_description
1 polymer ?
#
loop_
_entity_poly.entity_id
_entity_poly.type
_entity_poly.pdbx_seq_one_letter_code
_entity_poly.pdbx_strand_id
1 'polypeptide(L)'
;MALDRQRTGLTILRICIGVFFVFEGLGKISWFTNTTPLADQLSGWSKAAAGGSISQWYLQTVAVPGLVYFARLVPLGEMSSGLAMIFGFWTPLAAFVAFFMALNFQIAGGVIFKYSFLTNGYGLPVLGSTLALVLSGSRGKTKTLKVKREK
;
A
#
# COMPACT_ATOMS: atom_id res chain seq x y z
N MET A 1 -5.28 -21.59 -22.50
CA MET A 1 -4.52 -20.44 -23.07
C MET A 1 -4.96 -19.08 -22.51
N ALA A 2 -6.24 -18.64 -22.60
CA ALA A 2 -6.66 -17.34 -22.07
C ALA A 2 -6.48 -17.18 -20.53
N LEU A 3 -6.71 -18.28 -19.78
CA LEU A 3 -6.52 -18.34 -18.32
C LEU A 3 -5.04 -18.20 -17.90
N ASP A 4 -4.09 -18.65 -18.73
CA ASP A 4 -2.66 -18.52 -18.47
C ASP A 4 -2.20 -17.07 -18.60
N ARG A 5 -2.69 -16.35 -19.62
CA ARG A 5 -2.32 -14.95 -19.84
C ARG A 5 -2.76 -14.03 -18.70
N GLN A 6 -3.95 -14.25 -18.14
CA GLN A 6 -4.44 -13.52 -16.96
C GLN A 6 -3.60 -13.81 -15.72
N ARG A 7 -3.25 -15.07 -15.48
CA ARG A 7 -2.37 -15.47 -14.36
C ARG A 7 -0.98 -14.88 -14.50
N THR A 8 -0.39 -14.94 -15.68
CA THR A 8 0.91 -14.34 -15.97
C THR A 8 0.88 -12.83 -15.76
N GLY A 9 -0.15 -12.14 -16.24
CA GLY A 9 -0.32 -10.70 -16.01
C GLY A 9 -0.39 -10.34 -14.53
N LEU A 10 -1.15 -11.09 -13.73
CA LEU A 10 -1.23 -10.88 -12.28
C LEU A 10 0.09 -11.19 -11.56
N THR A 11 0.85 -12.19 -12.02
CA THR A 11 2.18 -12.49 -11.48
C THR A 11 3.17 -11.37 -11.80
N ILE A 12 3.16 -10.84 -13.03
CA ILE A 12 3.99 -9.70 -13.40
C ILE A 12 3.62 -8.48 -12.54
N LEU A 13 2.34 -8.15 -12.46
CA LEU A 13 1.85 -7.05 -11.63
C LEU A 13 2.28 -7.19 -10.17
N ARG A 14 2.15 -8.40 -9.62
CA ARG A 14 2.60 -8.74 -8.27
C ARG A 14 4.08 -8.44 -8.07
N ILE A 15 4.94 -8.90 -8.99
CA ILE A 15 6.38 -8.69 -8.89
C ILE A 15 6.71 -7.20 -9.03
N CYS A 16 6.14 -6.50 -10.01
CA CYS A 16 6.37 -5.07 -10.22
C CYS A 16 5.98 -4.25 -8.99
N ILE A 17 4.80 -4.50 -8.40
CA ILE A 17 4.36 -3.82 -7.17
C ILE A 17 5.25 -4.23 -5.99
N GLY A 18 5.63 -5.50 -5.89
CA GLY A 18 6.54 -5.96 -4.85
C GLY A 18 7.89 -5.24 -4.89
N VAL A 19 8.49 -5.13 -6.08
CA VAL A 19 9.73 -4.37 -6.30
C VAL A 19 9.56 -2.91 -5.93
N PHE A 20 8.47 -2.28 -6.39
CA PHE A 20 8.15 -0.89 -6.04
C PHE A 20 8.12 -0.66 -4.51
N PHE A 21 7.42 -1.52 -3.77
CA PHE A 21 7.36 -1.42 -2.30
C PHE A 21 8.71 -1.68 -1.61
N VAL A 22 9.55 -2.56 -2.14
CA VAL A 22 10.92 -2.74 -1.60
C VAL A 22 11.72 -1.45 -1.76
N PHE A 23 11.72 -0.84 -2.94
CA PHE A 23 12.46 0.40 -3.16
C PHE A 23 11.90 1.59 -2.35
N GLU A 24 10.58 1.68 -2.21
CA GLU A 24 9.94 2.66 -1.32
C GLU A 24 10.38 2.49 0.14
N GLY A 25 10.47 1.26 0.63
CA GLY A 25 10.95 0.98 1.98
C GLY A 25 12.45 1.29 2.13
N LEU A 26 13.27 0.93 1.14
CA LEU A 26 14.71 1.22 1.12
C LEU A 26 14.98 2.73 1.16
N GLY A 27 14.20 3.52 0.42
CA GLY A 27 14.26 4.99 0.43
C GLY A 27 13.94 5.60 1.81
N LYS A 28 13.32 4.82 2.70
CA LYS A 28 12.93 5.22 4.05
C LYS A 28 13.74 4.53 5.15
N ILE A 29 14.86 3.87 4.84
CA ILE A 29 15.72 3.24 5.86
C ILE A 29 16.20 4.25 6.90
N SER A 30 16.47 5.50 6.50
CA SER A 30 16.89 6.55 7.43
C SER A 30 15.84 6.83 8.52
N TRP A 31 14.57 6.47 8.30
CA TRP A 31 13.48 6.70 9.26
C TRP A 31 13.60 5.85 10.52
N PHE A 32 14.34 4.74 10.47
CA PHE A 32 14.60 3.90 11.65
C PHE A 32 15.40 4.62 12.72
N THR A 33 16.36 5.44 12.30
CA THR A 33 17.30 6.15 13.18
C THR A 33 16.97 7.63 13.31
N ASN A 34 16.29 8.21 12.31
CA ASN A 34 15.95 9.62 12.28
C ASN A 34 14.50 9.83 11.80
N THR A 35 13.62 10.28 12.70
CA THR A 35 12.20 10.52 12.40
C THR A 35 11.92 11.87 11.73
N THR A 36 12.93 12.75 11.61
CA THR A 36 12.79 14.11 11.04
C THR A 36 12.20 14.12 9.63
N PRO A 37 12.60 13.25 8.68
CA PRO A 37 12.02 13.28 7.34
C PRO A 37 10.49 13.06 7.32
N LEU A 38 10.00 12.15 8.17
CA LEU A 38 8.56 11.92 8.31
C LEU A 38 7.89 13.10 9.05
N ALA A 39 8.53 13.66 10.07
CA ALA A 39 8.01 14.81 10.80
C ALA A 39 7.84 16.04 9.89
N ASP A 40 8.84 16.32 9.05
CA ASP A 40 8.81 17.41 8.08
C ASP A 40 7.70 17.20 7.04
N GLN A 41 7.54 15.95 6.58
CA GLN A 41 6.48 15.58 5.63
C GLN A 41 5.09 15.77 6.24
N LEU A 42 4.85 15.29 7.47
CA LEU A 42 3.59 15.48 8.19
C LEU A 42 3.32 16.95 8.49
N SER A 43 4.35 17.72 8.86
CA SER A 43 4.25 19.17 9.10
C SER A 43 3.87 19.91 7.82
N GLY A 44 4.50 19.56 6.69
CA GLY A 44 4.14 20.08 5.37
C GLY A 44 2.69 19.80 5.00
N TRP A 45 2.22 18.57 5.20
CA TRP A 45 0.82 18.21 4.95
C TRP A 45 -0.14 18.92 5.90
N SER A 46 0.21 19.06 7.17
CA SER A 46 -0.63 19.78 8.13
C SER A 46 -0.79 21.25 7.77
N LYS A 47 0.25 21.89 7.21
CA LYS A 47 0.18 23.30 6.75
C LYS A 47 -0.64 23.44 5.47
N ALA A 48 -0.61 22.43 4.60
CA ALA A 48 -1.35 22.42 3.34
C ALA A 48 -2.80 21.93 3.46
N ALA A 49 -3.16 21.31 4.60
CA ALA A 49 -4.50 20.78 4.84
C ALA A 49 -5.51 21.91 5.04
N ALA A 50 -6.67 21.79 4.38
CA ALA A 50 -7.77 22.74 4.58
C ALA A 50 -8.36 22.59 5.99
N GLY A 51 -8.70 23.73 6.61
CA GLY A 51 -9.34 23.81 7.93
C GLY A 51 -10.55 22.88 8.07
N GLY A 52 -10.54 21.99 9.06
CA GLY A 52 -11.64 21.07 9.34
C GLY A 52 -11.76 19.87 8.39
N SER A 53 -10.78 19.67 7.51
CA SER A 53 -10.74 18.50 6.63
C SER A 53 -10.42 17.20 7.39
N ILE A 54 -10.84 16.07 6.82
CA ILE A 54 -10.56 14.74 7.40
C ILE A 54 -9.06 14.44 7.47
N SER A 55 -8.29 14.98 6.51
CA SER A 55 -6.82 14.90 6.50
C SER A 55 -6.23 15.64 7.70
N GLN A 56 -6.72 16.85 8.02
CA GLN A 56 -6.27 17.58 9.19
C GLN A 56 -6.60 16.85 10.51
N TRP A 57 -7.82 16.33 10.64
CA TRP A 57 -8.20 15.54 11.80
C TRP A 57 -7.32 14.29 11.96
N TYR A 58 -7.07 13.56 10.86
CA TYR A 58 -6.24 12.37 10.83
C TYR A 58 -4.79 12.69 11.20
N LEU A 59 -4.23 13.78 10.67
CA LEU A 59 -2.88 14.22 10.96
C LEU A 59 -2.71 14.54 12.45
N GLN A 60 -3.63 15.31 13.03
CA GLN A 60 -3.55 15.76 14.43
C GLN A 60 -3.84 14.63 15.43
N THR A 61 -4.76 13.72 15.11
CA THR A 61 -5.22 12.69 16.03
C THR A 61 -4.39 11.40 15.94
N VAL A 62 -3.91 11.05 14.75
CA VAL A 62 -3.29 9.74 14.49
C VAL A 62 -1.85 9.89 14.03
N ALA A 63 -1.59 10.61 12.94
CA ALA A 63 -0.29 10.56 12.28
C ALA A 63 0.82 11.26 13.08
N VAL A 64 0.56 12.45 13.62
CA VAL A 64 1.55 13.21 14.39
C VAL A 64 1.85 12.55 15.75
N PRO A 65 0.85 12.12 16.55
CA PRO A 65 1.13 11.40 17.80
C PRO A 65 1.83 10.05 17.58
N GLY A 66 1.51 9.37 16.49
CA GLY A 66 2.09 8.07 16.13
C GLY A 66 3.42 8.12 15.41
N LEU A 67 4.02 9.31 15.20
CA LEU A 67 5.19 9.54 14.35
C LEU A 67 6.29 8.49 14.53
N VAL A 68 6.72 8.25 15.78
CA VAL A 68 7.85 7.36 16.09
C VAL A 68 7.54 5.90 15.72
N TYR A 69 6.29 5.48 15.87
CA TYR A 69 5.85 4.14 15.49
C TYR A 69 5.75 4.00 13.99
N PHE A 70 5.10 4.96 13.31
CA PHE A 70 4.95 4.94 11.86
C PHE A 70 6.28 5.03 11.12
N ALA A 71 7.25 5.80 11.64
CA ALA A 71 8.59 5.89 11.09
C ALA A 71 9.30 4.53 10.96
N ARG A 72 8.95 3.55 11.81
CA ARG A 72 9.55 2.20 11.80
C ARG A 72 8.62 1.17 11.16
N LEU A 73 7.33 1.25 11.44
CA LEU A 73 6.33 0.31 10.93
C LEU A 73 6.13 0.45 9.43
N VAL A 74 6.16 1.67 8.90
CA VAL A 74 5.98 1.91 7.45
C VAL A 74 7.12 1.27 6.67
N PRO A 75 8.40 1.59 6.88
CA PRO A 75 9.46 1.00 6.06
C PRO A 75 9.57 -0.52 6.24
N LEU A 76 9.34 -1.04 7.46
CA LEU A 76 9.28 -2.49 7.69
C LEU A 76 8.14 -3.14 6.93
N GLY A 77 6.95 -2.53 6.97
CA GLY A 77 5.77 -3.01 6.28
C GLY A 77 5.97 -3.01 4.77
N GLU A 78 6.52 -1.93 4.21
CA GLU A 78 6.82 -1.78 2.78
C GLU A 78 7.82 -2.85 2.32
N MET A 79 8.95 -3.02 3.02
CA MET A 79 9.95 -4.03 2.67
C MET A 79 9.41 -5.46 2.81
N SER A 80 8.77 -5.78 3.94
CA SER A 80 8.26 -7.14 4.18
C SER A 80 7.14 -7.52 3.21
N SER A 81 6.22 -6.59 2.93
CA SER A 81 5.13 -6.80 1.97
C SER A 81 5.68 -6.90 0.54
N GLY A 82 6.67 -6.08 0.19
CA GLY A 82 7.33 -6.10 -1.12
C GLY A 82 8.04 -7.43 -1.37
N LEU A 83 8.85 -7.90 -0.42
CA LEU A 83 9.51 -9.20 -0.48
C LEU A 83 8.51 -10.36 -0.55
N ALA A 84 7.46 -10.32 0.28
CA ALA A 84 6.40 -11.32 0.26
C ALA A 84 5.70 -11.40 -1.11
N MET A 85 5.45 -10.26 -1.76
CA MET A 85 4.89 -10.22 -3.11
C MET A 85 5.87 -10.76 -4.17
N ILE A 86 7.15 -10.43 -4.10
CA ILE A 86 8.16 -10.92 -5.05
C ILE A 86 8.23 -12.45 -4.99
N PHE A 87 8.42 -13.01 -3.79
CA PHE A 87 8.53 -14.45 -3.57
C PHE A 87 7.20 -15.19 -3.69
N GLY A 88 6.07 -14.48 -3.66
CA GLY A 88 4.75 -15.08 -3.78
C GLY A 88 4.23 -15.68 -2.47
N PHE A 89 4.80 -15.31 -1.33
CA PHE A 89 4.34 -15.77 -0.01
C PHE A 89 3.21 -14.88 0.50
N TRP A 90 2.06 -15.48 0.84
CA TRP A 90 0.90 -14.77 1.42
C TRP A 90 0.51 -13.49 0.68
N THR A 91 0.57 -13.54 -0.65
CA THR A 91 0.38 -12.41 -1.56
C THR A 91 -0.89 -11.58 -1.32
N PRO A 92 -2.09 -12.14 -1.06
CA PRO A 92 -3.25 -11.30 -0.78
C PRO A 92 -3.12 -10.55 0.55
N LEU A 93 -2.48 -11.14 1.57
CA LEU A 93 -2.28 -10.48 2.86
C LEU A 93 -1.21 -9.38 2.74
N ALA A 94 -0.08 -9.68 2.08
CA ALA A 94 0.95 -8.68 1.79
C ALA A 94 0.39 -7.52 0.96
N ALA A 95 -0.43 -7.80 -0.06
CA ALA A 95 -1.10 -6.79 -0.87
C ALA A 95 -2.09 -5.96 -0.06
N PHE A 96 -2.78 -6.56 0.91
CA PHE A 96 -3.70 -5.84 1.78
C PHE A 96 -2.98 -4.88 2.72
N VAL A 97 -1.88 -5.34 3.32
CA VAL A 97 -1.03 -4.49 4.19
C VAL A 97 -0.44 -3.33 3.37
N ALA A 98 0.12 -3.62 2.19
CA ALA A 98 0.62 -2.62 1.25
C ALA A 98 -0.45 -1.59 0.82
N PHE A 99 -1.66 -2.06 0.49
CA PHE A 99 -2.80 -1.20 0.18
C PHE A 99 -3.14 -0.27 1.34
N PHE A 100 -3.22 -0.80 2.56
CA PHE A 100 -3.57 -0.03 3.75
C PHE A 100 -2.53 1.06 4.05
N MET A 101 -1.23 0.74 3.94
CA MET A 101 -0.15 1.71 4.13
C MET A 101 -0.22 2.82 3.06
N ALA A 102 -0.34 2.47 1.78
CA ALA A 102 -0.45 3.45 0.70
C ALA A 102 -1.69 4.34 0.88
N LEU A 103 -2.84 3.75 1.24
CA LEU A 103 -4.07 4.51 1.52
C LEU A 103 -3.88 5.48 2.68
N ASN A 104 -3.17 5.06 3.73
CA ASN A 104 -2.86 5.90 4.89
C ASN A 104 -2.16 7.20 4.47
N PHE A 105 -1.14 7.08 3.63
CA PHE A 105 -0.40 8.23 3.09
C PHE A 105 -1.26 9.13 2.21
N GLN A 106 -2.16 8.56 1.41
CA GLN A 106 -3.05 9.35 0.54
C GLN A 106 -4.10 10.14 1.34
N ILE A 107 -4.59 9.58 2.47
CA ILE A 107 -5.46 10.28 3.41
C ILE A 107 -4.68 11.36 4.17
N ALA A 108 -3.50 11.02 4.69
CA ALA A 108 -2.64 11.95 5.42
C ALA A 108 -2.27 13.18 4.57
N GLY A 109 -1.83 12.96 3.32
CA GLY A 109 -1.51 14.05 2.39
C GLY A 109 -2.73 14.75 1.78
N GLY A 110 -3.94 14.27 2.04
CA GLY A 110 -5.19 14.82 1.50
C GLY A 110 -5.29 14.76 -0.03
N VAL A 111 -4.41 14.00 -0.69
CA VAL A 111 -4.31 13.95 -2.16
C VAL A 111 -5.52 13.23 -2.73
N ILE A 112 -6.05 12.22 -2.05
CA ILE A 112 -7.22 11.43 -2.47
C ILE A 112 -8.49 12.29 -2.67
N PHE A 113 -8.57 13.47 -2.06
CA PHE A 113 -9.69 14.40 -2.18
C PHE A 113 -9.53 15.42 -3.30
N LYS A 114 -8.43 15.36 -4.06
CA LYS A 114 -8.13 16.30 -5.15
C LYS A 114 -8.23 15.60 -6.50
N TYR A 115 -8.71 16.30 -7.52
CA TYR A 115 -8.74 15.76 -8.90
C TYR A 115 -7.37 15.35 -9.42
N SER A 116 -6.30 15.99 -8.95
CA SER A 116 -4.91 15.61 -9.25
C SER A 116 -4.56 14.17 -8.83
N PHE A 117 -5.37 13.53 -7.99
CA PHE A 117 -5.21 12.12 -7.65
C PHE A 117 -5.34 11.21 -8.87
N LEU A 118 -6.21 11.56 -9.83
CA LEU A 118 -6.50 10.73 -11.00
C LEU A 118 -5.29 10.63 -11.95
N THR A 119 -4.39 11.61 -11.91
CA THR A 119 -3.17 11.66 -12.71
C THR A 119 -1.91 11.32 -11.91
N ASN A 120 -2.04 11.05 -10.60
CA ASN A 120 -0.91 10.75 -9.75
C ASN A 120 -0.45 9.29 -9.94
N GLY A 121 0.81 9.10 -10.32
CA GLY A 121 1.43 7.77 -10.49
C GLY A 121 1.42 6.89 -9.23
N TYR A 122 1.37 7.50 -8.04
CA TYR A 122 1.33 6.82 -6.75
C TYR A 122 -0.09 6.58 -6.22
N GLY A 123 -1.10 7.19 -6.85
CA GLY A 123 -2.49 7.12 -6.41
C GLY A 123 -3.20 5.89 -6.97
N LEU A 124 -3.90 6.10 -8.08
CA LEU A 124 -4.67 5.04 -8.74
C LEU A 124 -3.85 3.81 -9.11
N PRO A 125 -2.62 3.92 -9.68
CA PRO A 125 -1.89 2.73 -10.09
C PRO A 125 -1.51 1.83 -8.90
N VAL A 126 -1.00 2.41 -7.81
CA VAL A 126 -0.58 1.63 -6.64
C VAL A 126 -1.77 1.06 -5.88
N LEU A 127 -2.79 1.88 -5.59
CA LEU A 127 -3.99 1.41 -4.88
C LEU A 127 -4.79 0.40 -5.71
N GLY A 128 -4.97 0.66 -7.01
CA GLY A 128 -5.68 -0.23 -7.91
C GLY A 128 -4.97 -1.58 -8.07
N SER A 129 -3.65 -1.56 -8.23
CA SER A 129 -2.86 -2.78 -8.39
C SER A 129 -2.82 -3.61 -7.11
N THR A 130 -2.61 -2.99 -5.95
CA THR A 130 -2.63 -3.71 -4.67
C THR A 130 -4.02 -4.29 -4.38
N LEU A 131 -5.10 -3.54 -4.63
CA LEU A 131 -6.47 -4.06 -4.48
C LEU A 131 -6.76 -5.22 -5.44
N ALA A 132 -6.32 -5.12 -6.70
CA ALA A 132 -6.43 -6.21 -7.66
C ALA A 132 -5.72 -7.49 -7.18
N LEU A 133 -4.54 -7.34 -6.57
CA LEU A 133 -3.77 -8.45 -6.00
C LEU A 133 -4.45 -9.07 -4.76
N VAL A 134 -5.05 -8.26 -3.89
CA VAL A 134 -5.87 -8.74 -2.77
C VAL A 134 -7.02 -9.61 -3.28
N LEU A 135 -7.76 -9.12 -4.27
CA LEU A 135 -8.92 -9.82 -4.82
C LEU A 135 -8.54 -11.07 -5.63
N SER A 136 -7.36 -11.07 -6.26
CA SER A 136 -6.84 -12.22 -7.01
C SER A 136 -6.64 -13.46 -6.13
N GLY A 137 -6.19 -13.30 -4.88
CA GLY A 137 -5.98 -14.41 -3.95
C GLY A 137 -7.26 -15.12 -3.48
N SER A 138 -8.41 -14.44 -3.51
CA SER A 138 -9.70 -14.99 -3.04
C SER A 138 -10.31 -16.01 -4.01
N ARG A 139 -10.08 -15.86 -5.32
CA ARG A 139 -10.70 -16.71 -6.37
C ARG A 139 -10.15 -18.14 -6.43
N GLY A 140 -8.98 -18.40 -5.87
CA GLY A 140 -8.37 -19.73 -5.89
C GLY A 140 -9.04 -20.75 -4.96
N LYS A 141 -9.58 -20.31 -3.82
CA LYS A 141 -10.17 -21.22 -2.82
C LYS A 141 -11.58 -21.71 -3.18
N THR A 142 -12.35 -20.89 -3.89
CA THR A 142 -13.77 -21.20 -4.19
C THR A 142 -13.93 -22.31 -5.23
N LYS A 143 -12.99 -22.46 -6.18
CA LYS A 143 -13.07 -23.53 -7.19
C LYS A 143 -12.79 -24.91 -6.61
N THR A 144 -11.85 -25.02 -5.67
CA THR A 144 -11.48 -26.30 -5.06
C THR A 144 -12.57 -26.88 -4.17
N LEU A 145 -13.35 -26.01 -3.51
CA LEU A 145 -14.49 -26.42 -2.68
C LEU A 145 -15.67 -26.93 -3.51
N LYS A 146 -15.85 -26.44 -4.74
CA LYS A 146 -16.93 -26.91 -5.63
C LYS A 146 -16.61 -28.29 -6.23
N VAL A 147 -15.37 -28.52 -6.66
CA VAL A 147 -14.94 -29.81 -7.22
C VAL A 147 -14.98 -30.95 -6.19
N LYS A 148 -14.80 -30.65 -4.90
CA LYS A 148 -14.89 -31.64 -3.82
C LYS A 148 -16.34 -31.97 -3.40
N ARG A 149 -17.33 -31.19 -3.83
CA ARG A 149 -18.76 -31.46 -3.57
C ARG A 149 -19.47 -32.19 -4.71
N GLU A 150 -18.83 -32.30 -5.88
CA GLU A 150 -19.35 -32.99 -7.07
C GLU A 150 -18.66 -34.35 -7.31
N LYS A 151 -17.89 -34.84 -6.33
CA LYS A 151 -17.34 -36.20 -6.26
C LYS A 151 -17.81 -36.84 -4.97
#